data_AF-A0A7Y6X8T5-F1
#
_entry.id   AF-A0A7Y6X8T5-F1
#
_cell.length_a   1.000
_cell.length_b   1.000
_cell.length_c   1.000
_cell.angle_alpha   90.00
_cell.angle_beta   90.00
_cell.angle_gamma   90.00
#
_symmetry.space_group_name_H-M   'P 1'
#
loop_
_entity.id
_entity.type
_entity.pdbx_description
1 polymer ?
#
loop_
_entity_poly.entity_id
_entity_poly.type
_entity_poly.pdbx_seq_one_letter_code
_entity_poly.pdbx_strand_id
1 'polypeptide(L)'
;MKKLILGVFLATMSLVGCGTEEALPPETGQVMATEDGRELVIEQRSAEPGEEAPEVEAANVSVDEDSLACWVVLNYCRHPQTGRPHCTATGCTVAQAIKHCQALIKKTC
;
A
#
# COMPACT_ATOMS: atom_id res chain seq x y z
N MET A 1 -42.24 42.72 -34.46
CA MET A 1 -40.98 43.08 -33.76
C MET A 1 -40.64 42.00 -32.75
N LYS A 2 -39.37 41.57 -32.74
CA LYS A 2 -38.72 40.60 -31.84
C LYS A 2 -38.50 41.22 -30.45
N LYS A 3 -38.75 40.50 -29.32
CA LYS A 3 -38.01 40.42 -28.00
C LYS A 3 -38.71 39.35 -27.13
N LEU A 4 -38.26 38.09 -27.00
CA LEU A 4 -37.29 37.51 -26.04
C LEU A 4 -37.35 38.08 -24.62
N ILE A 5 -37.63 37.24 -23.59
CA ILE A 5 -36.78 36.85 -22.42
C ILE A 5 -37.48 35.65 -21.74
N LEU A 6 -37.00 34.42 -21.96
CA LEU A 6 -36.08 33.65 -21.10
C LEU A 6 -36.68 33.23 -19.74
N GLY A 7 -37.48 32.16 -19.77
CA GLY A 7 -37.94 31.44 -18.57
C GLY A 7 -36.85 30.48 -18.08
N VAL A 8 -36.47 30.64 -16.83
CA VAL A 8 -35.47 29.85 -16.10
C VAL A 8 -35.95 28.40 -15.99
N PHE A 9 -35.33 27.49 -16.75
CA PHE A 9 -35.39 26.06 -16.47
C PHE A 9 -34.40 25.76 -15.35
N LEU A 10 -34.89 25.59 -14.12
CA LEU A 10 -34.12 24.93 -13.07
C LEU A 10 -33.93 23.47 -13.48
N ALA A 11 -32.73 23.16 -13.97
CA ALA A 11 -32.25 21.79 -14.06
C ALA A 11 -32.12 21.24 -12.64
N THR A 12 -33.09 20.45 -12.21
CA THR A 12 -32.94 19.54 -11.08
C THR A 12 -31.87 18.53 -11.47
N MET A 13 -30.63 18.80 -11.08
CA MET A 13 -29.56 17.82 -11.15
C MET A 13 -29.97 16.60 -10.31
N SER A 14 -30.29 15.52 -11.00
CA SER A 14 -30.37 14.19 -10.43
C SER A 14 -29.00 13.82 -9.90
N LEU A 15 -28.80 14.04 -8.59
CA LEU A 15 -27.73 13.45 -7.81
C LEU A 15 -27.97 11.93 -7.78
N VAL A 16 -27.56 11.26 -8.86
CA VAL A 16 -27.27 9.82 -8.83
C VAL A 16 -26.07 9.67 -7.92
N GLY A 17 -26.33 9.20 -6.71
CA GLY A 17 -25.30 8.76 -5.79
C GLY A 17 -24.55 7.55 -6.37
N CYS A 18 -23.24 7.52 -6.16
CA CYS A 18 -22.49 6.28 -5.96
C CYS A 18 -21.18 6.64 -5.28
N GLY A 19 -20.92 6.01 -4.15
CA GLY A 19 -19.63 6.06 -3.46
C GLY A 19 -19.44 7.32 -2.63
N THR A 20 -19.84 7.24 -1.36
CA THR A 20 -18.97 7.73 -0.32
C THR A 20 -17.57 7.17 -0.62
N GLU A 21 -16.69 7.98 -1.19
CA GLU A 21 -15.27 7.75 -1.04
C GLU A 21 -15.03 7.98 0.45
N GLU A 22 -15.24 6.92 1.24
CA GLU A 22 -14.60 6.78 2.52
C GLU A 22 -13.14 6.98 2.15
N ALA A 23 -12.62 8.17 2.47
CA ALA A 23 -11.22 8.46 2.41
C ALA A 23 -10.58 7.45 3.37
N LEU A 24 -10.31 6.26 2.83
CA LEU A 24 -9.44 5.29 3.43
C LEU A 24 -8.21 6.09 3.82
N PRO A 25 -7.78 6.03 5.10
CA PRO A 25 -6.60 6.74 5.53
C PRO A 25 -5.51 6.43 4.49
N PRO A 26 -4.75 7.44 4.04
CA PRO A 26 -3.79 7.26 2.98
C PRO A 26 -2.92 6.09 3.38
N GLU A 27 -3.00 4.98 2.63
CA GLU A 27 -2.08 3.89 2.87
C GLU A 27 -0.69 4.47 2.66
N THR A 28 0.14 4.46 3.69
CA THR A 28 1.52 4.95 3.62
C THR A 28 2.42 4.01 2.80
N GLY A 29 1.83 3.07 2.06
CA GLY A 29 2.51 2.12 1.20
C GLY A 29 1.87 2.02 -0.19
N GLN A 30 2.65 1.50 -1.12
CA GLN A 30 2.20 1.25 -2.48
C GLN A 30 1.53 -0.12 -2.55
N VAL A 31 0.31 -0.16 -3.09
CA VAL A 31 -0.39 -1.42 -3.37
C VAL A 31 0.24 -2.07 -4.60
N MET A 32 0.62 -3.33 -4.47
CA MET A 32 1.27 -4.12 -5.52
C MET A 32 0.43 -5.37 -5.79
N ALA A 33 0.20 -5.66 -7.08
CA ALA A 33 -0.32 -6.94 -7.51
C ALA A 33 0.83 -7.96 -7.61
N THR A 34 0.63 -9.12 -7.01
CA THR A 34 1.54 -10.27 -7.10
C THR A 34 1.22 -11.11 -8.34
N GLU A 35 2.14 -11.98 -8.75
CA GLU A 35 1.94 -12.87 -9.90
C GLU A 35 0.77 -13.83 -9.72
N ASP A 36 0.45 -14.21 -8.47
CA ASP A 36 -0.71 -15.04 -8.11
C ASP A 36 -2.02 -14.25 -7.98
N GLY A 37 -2.03 -12.95 -8.34
CA GLY A 37 -3.21 -12.11 -8.35
C GLY A 37 -3.65 -11.59 -6.97
N ARG A 38 -2.86 -11.82 -5.92
CA ARG A 38 -3.08 -11.21 -4.60
C ARG A 38 -2.54 -9.79 -4.60
N GLU A 39 -3.19 -8.92 -3.84
CA GLU A 39 -2.65 -7.59 -3.54
C GLU A 39 -1.88 -7.61 -2.22
N LEU A 40 -0.76 -6.91 -2.16
CA LEU A 40 -0.03 -6.61 -0.94
C LEU A 40 0.35 -5.14 -0.89
N VAL A 41 0.68 -4.65 0.29
CA VAL A 41 1.09 -3.25 0.50
C VAL A 41 2.54 -3.22 0.95
N ILE A 42 3.35 -2.38 0.30
CA ILE A 42 4.74 -2.14 0.67
C ILE A 42 4.92 -0.67 1.01
N GLU A 43 5.25 -0.42 2.27
CA GLU A 43 5.73 0.87 2.73
C GLU A 43 7.25 0.93 2.59
N GLN A 44 7.74 1.79 1.71
CA GLN A 44 9.17 2.02 1.53
C GLN A 44 9.63 3.12 2.48
N ARG A 45 10.70 2.85 3.22
CA ARG A 45 11.34 3.83 4.10
C ARG A 45 12.85 3.81 3.97
N SER A 46 13.47 4.86 4.49
CA SER A 46 14.91 4.92 4.71
C SER A 46 15.22 4.48 6.14
N ALA A 47 16.45 3.98 6.34
CA ALA A 47 16.99 3.74 7.68
C ALA A 47 17.27 5.08 8.37
N GLU A 48 16.99 5.18 9.67
CA GLU A 48 17.44 6.31 10.47
C GLU A 48 18.96 6.26 10.69
N PRO A 49 19.63 7.40 10.98
CA PRO A 49 21.06 7.40 11.25
C PRO A 49 21.42 6.49 12.44
N GLY A 50 22.23 5.46 12.19
CA GLY A 50 22.61 4.47 13.21
C GLY A 50 21.59 3.36 13.43
N GLU A 51 20.52 3.29 12.64
CA GLU A 51 19.61 2.15 12.60
C GLU A 51 20.25 0.98 11.86
N GLU A 52 20.26 -0.19 12.51
CA GLU A 52 20.77 -1.43 11.94
C GLU A 52 19.62 -2.35 11.53
N ALA A 53 19.90 -3.26 10.60
CA ALA A 53 18.93 -4.28 10.23
C ALA A 53 18.52 -5.11 11.47
N PRO A 54 17.24 -5.47 11.62
CA PRO A 54 16.81 -6.32 12.72
C PRO A 54 17.46 -7.71 12.65
N GLU A 55 17.55 -8.39 13.79
CA GLU A 55 18.09 -9.74 13.86
C GLU A 55 17.34 -10.70 12.92
N VAL A 56 18.09 -11.38 12.05
CA VAL A 56 17.58 -12.30 11.00
C VAL A 56 16.87 -13.55 11.54
N GLU A 57 16.98 -13.83 12.85
CA GLU A 57 16.31 -14.98 13.47
C GLU A 57 14.80 -14.77 13.64
N ALA A 58 14.30 -13.53 13.47
CA ALA A 58 12.88 -13.24 13.52
C ALA A 58 12.13 -13.80 12.30
N ALA A 59 11.05 -14.57 12.53
CA ALA A 59 10.29 -15.23 11.47
C ALA A 59 9.61 -14.25 10.48
N ASN A 60 9.40 -13.01 10.89
CA ASN A 60 8.76 -11.95 10.11
C ASN A 60 9.76 -10.95 9.50
N VAL A 61 11.07 -11.23 9.55
CA VAL A 61 12.10 -10.36 9.00
C VAL A 61 12.88 -11.08 7.91
N SER A 62 13.18 -10.37 6.83
CA SER A 62 14.07 -10.83 5.77
C SER A 62 15.10 -9.75 5.47
N VAL A 63 16.38 -10.07 5.64
CA VAL A 63 17.50 -9.18 5.34
C VAL A 63 18.19 -9.70 4.08
N ASP A 64 18.56 -8.79 3.19
CA ASP A 64 19.37 -9.07 2.02
C ASP A 64 20.83 -9.28 2.47
N GLU A 65 21.31 -10.52 2.36
CA GLU A 65 22.63 -10.94 2.86
C GLU A 65 23.79 -10.23 2.15
N ASP A 66 23.57 -9.78 0.90
CA ASP A 66 24.60 -9.16 0.07
C ASP A 66 24.83 -7.68 0.42
N SER A 67 23.81 -6.99 0.94
CA SER A 67 23.89 -5.55 1.19
C SER A 67 23.75 -5.14 2.66
N LEU A 68 23.15 -5.96 3.54
CA LEU A 68 22.74 -5.65 4.93
C LEU A 68 21.99 -4.31 5.12
N ALA A 69 21.78 -3.55 4.05
CA ALA A 69 21.15 -2.26 3.95
C ALA A 69 19.72 -2.38 3.44
N CYS A 70 19.36 -3.55 2.86
CA CYS A 70 17.99 -3.90 2.52
C CYS A 70 17.43 -4.91 3.53
N TRP A 71 16.35 -4.53 4.22
CA TRP A 71 15.56 -5.47 4.99
C TRP A 71 14.07 -5.18 4.87
N VAL A 72 13.27 -6.24 5.01
CA VAL A 72 11.82 -6.20 4.96
C VAL A 72 11.26 -6.82 6.22
N VAL A 73 10.29 -6.13 6.81
CA VAL A 73 9.51 -6.60 7.96
C VAL A 73 8.08 -6.83 7.51
N LEU A 74 7.58 -8.04 7.74
CA LEU A 74 6.16 -8.35 7.60
C LEU A 74 5.43 -7.86 8.86
N ASN A 75 4.63 -6.81 8.70
CA ASN A 75 3.86 -6.22 9.80
C ASN A 75 2.53 -6.95 10.01
N TYR A 76 1.86 -7.29 8.91
CA TYR A 76 0.55 -7.94 8.94
C TYR A 76 0.43 -8.97 7.82
N CYS A 77 -0.01 -10.19 8.16
CA CYS A 77 -0.53 -11.13 7.17
C CYS A 77 -1.88 -10.66 6.61
N ARG A 78 -2.66 -9.98 7.46
CA ARG A 78 -3.95 -9.39 7.13
C ARG A 78 -4.12 -8.10 7.92
N HIS A 79 -3.89 -6.96 7.27
CA HIS A 79 -4.04 -5.65 7.88
C HIS A 79 -5.51 -5.46 8.32
N PRO A 80 -5.79 -4.96 9.54
CA PRO A 80 -7.16 -4.90 10.07
C PRO A 80 -8.09 -3.98 9.28
N GLN A 81 -7.54 -2.98 8.59
CA GLN A 81 -8.34 -2.02 7.81
C GLN A 81 -8.54 -2.47 6.37
N THR A 82 -7.49 -3.00 5.72
CA THR A 82 -7.51 -3.26 4.27
C THR A 82 -7.53 -4.75 3.93
N GLY A 83 -7.35 -5.63 4.91
CA GLY A 83 -7.37 -7.07 4.73
C GLY A 83 -6.20 -7.63 3.92
N ARG A 84 -5.25 -6.77 3.52
CA ARG A 84 -4.09 -7.14 2.71
C ARG A 84 -2.86 -7.42 3.57
N PRO A 85 -1.92 -8.26 3.09
CA PRO A 85 -0.59 -8.32 3.68
C PRO A 85 0.09 -6.95 3.60
N HIS A 86 0.82 -6.58 4.66
CA HIS A 86 1.49 -5.28 4.78
C HIS A 86 2.93 -5.47 5.23
N CYS A 87 3.87 -4.99 4.44
CA CYS A 87 5.30 -5.04 4.72
C CYS A 87 5.91 -3.64 4.74
N THR A 88 6.91 -3.45 5.60
CA THR A 88 7.80 -2.28 5.56
C THR A 88 9.14 -2.72 5.00
N ALA A 89 9.62 -2.02 3.98
CA ALA A 89 10.90 -2.27 3.36
C ALA A 89 11.82 -1.07 3.58
N THR A 90 13.06 -1.34 3.98
CA THR A 90 14.05 -0.33 4.31
C THR A 90 15.26 -0.51 3.42
N GLY A 91 15.68 0.55 2.73
CA GLY A 91 16.87 0.53 1.86
C GLY A 91 16.80 -0.47 0.68
N CYS A 92 15.63 -1.02 0.40
CA CYS A 92 15.39 -1.98 -0.67
C CYS A 92 14.91 -1.28 -1.95
N THR A 93 15.31 -1.80 -3.11
CA THR A 93 14.56 -1.53 -4.34
C THR A 93 13.14 -2.09 -4.25
N VAL A 94 12.19 -1.58 -5.05
CA VAL A 94 10.82 -2.08 -5.07
C VAL A 94 10.77 -3.59 -5.40
N ALA A 95 11.60 -4.05 -6.34
CA ALA A 95 11.67 -5.45 -6.72
C ALA A 95 12.17 -6.35 -5.57
N GLN A 96 13.21 -5.91 -4.84
CA GLN A 96 13.66 -6.61 -3.63
C GLN A 96 12.57 -6.63 -2.57
N ALA A 97 11.93 -5.48 -2.31
CA ALA A 97 10.87 -5.36 -1.32
C ALA A 97 9.71 -6.36 -1.60
N ILE A 98 9.27 -6.47 -2.85
CA ILE A 98 8.23 -7.43 -3.27
C ILE A 98 8.68 -8.86 -3.02
N LYS A 99 9.87 -9.22 -3.52
CA LYS A 99 10.43 -10.58 -3.39
C LYS A 99 10.51 -11.01 -1.93
N HIS A 100 11.09 -10.17 -1.06
CA HIS A 100 11.25 -10.47 0.36
C HIS A 100 9.91 -10.50 1.10
N CYS A 101 9.01 -9.55 0.84
CA CYS A 101 7.68 -9.53 1.44
C CYS A 101 6.87 -10.79 1.06
N GLN A 102 6.88 -11.21 -0.20
CA GLN A 102 6.23 -12.44 -0.65
C GLN A 102 6.82 -13.69 0.02
N ALA A 103 8.15 -13.75 0.16
CA ALA A 103 8.81 -14.85 0.85
C ALA A 103 8.39 -14.94 2.32
N LEU A 104 8.31 -13.79 3.00
CA LEU A 104 7.82 -13.71 4.39
C LEU A 104 6.37 -14.14 4.52
N ILE A 105 5.48 -13.67 3.64
CA ILE A 105 4.07 -14.06 3.63
C ILE A 105 3.95 -15.57 3.48
N LYS A 106 4.68 -16.17 2.53
CA LYS A 106 4.64 -17.62 2.28
C LYS A 106 5.16 -18.44 3.47
N LYS A 107 6.15 -17.91 4.19
CA LYS A 107 6.74 -18.57 5.37
C LYS A 107 5.84 -18.49 6.59
N THR A 108 5.11 -17.38 6.76
CA THR A 108 4.57 -16.98 8.06
C THR A 108 3.03 -16.95 8.16
N CYS A 109 2.26 -16.85 7.06
CA CYS A 109 0.83 -16.48 7.10
C CYS A 109 -0.23 -17.61 6.95
#